data_AF-A0A358Y581-F1
#
_entry.id   AF-A0A358Y581-F1
#
_cell.length_a   1.000
_cell.length_b   1.000
_cell.length_c   1.000
_cell.angle_alpha   90.00
_cell.angle_beta   90.00
_cell.angle_gamma   90.00
#
_symmetry.space_group_name_H-M   'P 1'
#
loop_
_entity.id
_entity.type
_entity.pdbx_description
1 polymer ?
#
loop_
_entity_poly.entity_id
_entity_poly.type
_entity_poly.pdbx_seq_one_letter_code
_entity_poly.pdbx_strand_id
1 'polypeptide(L)'
;MRPYFLIFVFTSFYFLFGFSQTKDKNGNIIFTNSELNKIYKEINYLNEKVIEQQNLIENLELQLKIQQAGLNESLQPEKKLYEPTPVVSQFSAAIPNIDKGLKLLCFFSPTCDHCQGAGKDIVSVIAKSNVKPKVHIAFQEEPEEVPNFFKIIGREFNHQVFEIRQFMKVFGLTNDVPGVVLMWNGNIIKFYQGSGDAAFSKDKLIKDLKDIEKKLKQ
;
A
#
# COMPACT_ATOMS: atom_id res chain seq x y z
N MET A 1 -21.77 3.28 -55.65
CA MET A 1 -22.30 3.96 -54.45
C MET A 1 -23.69 4.49 -54.79
N ARG A 2 -24.73 4.03 -54.09
CA ARG A 2 -26.14 4.31 -54.48
C ARG A 2 -26.64 5.62 -53.84
N PRO A 3 -27.28 6.53 -54.60
CA PRO A 3 -27.64 7.90 -54.17
C PRO A 3 -28.99 8.01 -53.43
N TYR A 4 -29.53 6.92 -52.89
CA TYR A 4 -30.92 6.89 -52.38
C TYR A 4 -31.07 7.23 -50.90
N PHE A 5 -29.97 7.45 -50.16
CA PHE A 5 -30.05 7.69 -48.71
C PHE A 5 -30.37 9.14 -48.33
N LEU A 6 -30.23 10.10 -49.25
CA LEU A 6 -30.46 11.52 -48.95
C LEU A 6 -31.94 11.96 -49.01
N ILE A 7 -32.81 11.22 -49.72
CA ILE A 7 -34.22 11.63 -49.94
C ILE A 7 -35.13 11.21 -48.78
N PHE A 8 -34.79 10.13 -48.07
CA PHE A 8 -35.68 9.56 -47.04
C PHE A 8 -35.65 10.30 -45.69
N VAL A 9 -34.63 11.10 -45.41
CA VAL A 9 -34.54 11.86 -44.15
C VAL A 9 -35.46 13.09 -44.17
N PHE A 10 -35.82 13.61 -45.35
CA PHE A 10 -36.62 14.83 -45.47
C PHE A 10 -38.13 14.63 -45.35
N THR A 11 -38.68 13.45 -45.66
CA THR A 11 -40.15 13.25 -45.64
C THR A 11 -40.73 13.05 -44.24
N SER A 12 -39.94 12.53 -43.29
CA SER A 12 -40.41 12.25 -41.93
C SER A 12 -40.24 13.43 -40.95
N PHE A 13 -39.54 14.50 -41.34
CA PHE A 13 -39.33 15.70 -40.51
C PHE A 13 -40.51 16.68 -40.57
N TYR A 14 -41.29 16.68 -41.66
CA TYR A 14 -42.40 17.62 -41.84
C TYR A 14 -43.59 17.39 -40.91
N PHE A 15 -43.82 16.14 -40.48
CA PHE A 15 -45.05 15.79 -39.75
C PHE A 15 -44.99 16.14 -38.26
N LEU A 16 -43.80 16.34 -37.70
CA LEU A 16 -43.61 16.63 -36.26
C LEU A 16 -43.56 18.12 -35.92
N PHE A 17 -43.26 19.00 -36.89
CA PHE A 17 -42.94 20.41 -36.60
C PHE A 17 -43.94 21.44 -37.15
N GLY A 18 -45.04 21.02 -37.76
CA GLY A 18 -46.11 21.94 -38.18
C GLY A 18 -45.69 22.99 -39.22
N PHE A 19 -44.64 22.72 -40.00
CA PHE A 19 -44.21 23.62 -41.08
C PHE A 19 -45.24 23.59 -42.22
N SER A 20 -45.83 24.75 -42.53
CA SER A 20 -46.69 24.90 -43.71
C SER A 20 -45.82 24.86 -44.97
N GLN A 21 -46.04 23.88 -45.86
CA GLN A 21 -45.26 23.79 -47.09
C GLN A 21 -45.57 24.97 -48.01
N THR A 22 -44.64 25.92 -48.13
CA THR A 22 -44.68 26.88 -49.24
C THR A 22 -44.07 26.21 -50.46
N LYS A 23 -44.83 26.12 -51.57
CA LYS A 23 -44.34 25.55 -52.82
C LYS A 23 -44.03 26.67 -53.80
N ASP A 24 -42.93 26.53 -54.53
CA ASP A 24 -42.67 27.37 -55.69
C ASP A 24 -43.66 27.06 -56.82
N LYS A 25 -43.63 27.89 -57.86
CA LYS A 25 -44.43 27.76 -59.08
C LYS A 25 -44.20 26.44 -59.86
N ASN A 26 -43.15 25.68 -59.53
CA ASN A 26 -42.83 24.36 -60.09
C ASN A 26 -43.18 23.22 -59.11
N GLY A 27 -43.81 23.52 -57.96
CA GLY A 27 -44.19 22.55 -56.95
C GLY A 27 -43.08 22.16 -55.96
N ASN A 28 -41.90 22.79 -56.02
CA ASN A 28 -40.79 22.53 -55.10
C ASN A 28 -41.04 23.18 -53.74
N ILE A 29 -40.71 22.51 -52.65
CA ILE A 29 -40.86 23.09 -51.32
C ILE A 29 -39.76 24.14 -51.07
N ILE A 30 -40.16 25.36 -50.72
CA ILE A 30 -39.25 26.43 -50.29
C ILE A 30 -39.39 26.60 -48.78
N PHE A 31 -38.24 26.70 -48.09
CA PHE A 31 -38.18 27.15 -46.71
C PHE A 31 -37.87 28.65 -46.65
N THR A 32 -38.59 29.38 -45.81
CA THR A 32 -38.25 30.76 -45.50
C THR A 32 -36.99 30.84 -44.63
N ASN A 33 -36.28 31.97 -44.67
CA ASN A 33 -35.13 32.21 -43.78
C ASN A 33 -35.49 32.07 -42.29
N SER A 34 -36.75 32.37 -41.92
CA SER A 34 -37.25 32.20 -40.55
C SER A 34 -37.35 30.72 -40.15
N GLU A 35 -37.82 29.87 -41.05
CA GLU A 35 -37.92 28.41 -40.82
C GLU A 35 -36.55 27.76 -40.76
N LEU A 36 -35.64 28.15 -41.66
CA LEU A 36 -34.24 27.71 -41.61
C LEU A 36 -33.59 28.08 -40.28
N ASN A 37 -33.79 29.31 -39.79
CA ASN A 37 -33.23 29.74 -38.49
C ASN A 37 -33.79 28.95 -37.29
N LYS A 38 -35.06 28.55 -37.32
CA LYS A 38 -35.63 27.67 -36.27
C LYS A 38 -34.98 26.29 -36.29
N ILE A 39 -34.85 25.70 -37.47
CA ILE A 39 -34.18 24.40 -37.67
C ILE A 39 -32.73 24.47 -37.18
N TYR A 40 -31.98 25.53 -37.52
CA TYR A 40 -30.60 25.70 -37.05
C TYR A 40 -30.49 25.77 -35.52
N LYS A 41 -31.38 26.51 -34.85
CA LYS A 41 -31.38 26.59 -33.37
C LYS A 41 -31.66 25.24 -32.73
N GLU A 42 -32.59 24.49 -33.29
CA GLU A 42 -32.98 23.19 -32.76
C GLU A 42 -31.90 22.13 -32.98
N ILE A 43 -31.25 22.13 -34.15
CA ILE A 43 -30.06 21.30 -34.42
C ILE A 43 -28.95 21.61 -33.40
N ASN A 44 -28.67 22.88 -33.14
CA ASN A 44 -27.64 23.27 -32.17
C ASN A 44 -27.98 22.81 -30.75
N TYR A 45 -29.24 22.99 -30.34
CA TYR A 45 -29.72 22.51 -29.03
C TYR A 45 -29.59 20.99 -28.90
N LEU A 46 -29.98 20.23 -29.93
CA LEU A 46 -29.86 18.78 -29.94
C LEU A 46 -28.39 18.34 -29.91
N ASN A 47 -27.50 19.02 -30.64
CA ASN A 47 -26.07 18.74 -30.62
C ASN A 47 -25.46 18.95 -29.24
N GLU A 48 -25.82 20.04 -28.54
CA GLU A 48 -25.37 20.28 -27.17
C GLU A 48 -25.82 19.15 -26.22
N LYS A 49 -27.07 18.69 -26.35
CA LYS A 49 -27.60 17.58 -25.55
C LYS A 49 -26.92 16.24 -25.83
N VAL A 50 -26.56 15.97 -27.08
CA VAL A 50 -25.81 14.77 -27.46
C VAL A 50 -24.40 14.79 -26.85
N ILE A 51 -23.72 15.94 -26.87
CA ILE A 51 -22.39 16.09 -26.25
C ILE A 51 -22.47 15.87 -24.73
N GLU A 52 -23.48 16.42 -24.06
CA GLU A 52 -23.71 16.21 -22.63
C GLU A 52 -23.88 14.72 -22.28
N GLN A 53 -24.64 13.99 -23.09
CA GLN A 53 -24.83 12.55 -22.92
C GLN A 53 -23.54 11.75 -23.14
N GLN A 54 -22.74 12.11 -24.16
CA GLN A 54 -21.47 11.44 -24.42
C GLN A 54 -20.49 11.59 -23.25
N ASN A 55 -20.39 12.79 -22.68
CA ASN A 55 -19.56 13.03 -21.49
C ASN A 55 -20.03 12.21 -20.28
N LEU A 56 -21.34 12.04 -20.10
CA LEU A 56 -21.88 11.22 -19.01
C LEU A 56 -21.51 9.74 -19.20
N ILE A 57 -21.62 9.23 -20.43
CA ILE A 57 -21.25 7.84 -20.76
C ILE A 57 -19.76 7.62 -20.49
N GLU A 58 -18.89 8.53 -20.93
CA GLU A 58 -17.44 8.43 -20.69
C GLU A 58 -17.11 8.38 -19.20
N ASN A 59 -17.77 9.23 -18.39
CA ASN A 59 -17.60 9.23 -16.94
C ASN A 59 -18.06 7.92 -16.29
N LEU A 60 -19.19 7.35 -16.74
CA LEU A 60 -19.69 6.07 -16.25
C LEU A 60 -18.77 4.92 -16.63
N GLU A 61 -18.23 4.92 -17.85
CA GLU A 61 -17.24 3.94 -18.29
C GLU A 61 -15.96 4.02 -17.44
N LEU A 62 -15.52 5.22 -17.09
CA LEU A 62 -14.37 5.42 -16.20
C LEU A 62 -14.64 4.84 -14.81
N GLN A 63 -15.81 5.12 -14.24
CA GLN A 63 -16.22 4.57 -12.94
C GLN A 63 -16.30 3.04 -12.97
N LEU A 64 -16.86 2.46 -14.03
CA LEU A 64 -16.91 1.02 -14.22
C LEU A 64 -15.51 0.40 -14.32
N LYS A 65 -14.58 1.03 -15.04
CA LYS A 65 -13.17 0.58 -15.11
C LYS A 65 -12.51 0.59 -13.74
N ILE A 66 -12.73 1.63 -12.94
CA ILE A 66 -12.19 1.72 -11.56
C ILE A 66 -12.79 0.64 -10.66
N GLN A 67 -14.10 0.41 -10.74
CA GLN A 67 -14.77 -0.63 -9.97
C GLN A 67 -14.28 -2.03 -10.37
N GLN A 68 -14.13 -2.30 -11.67
CA GLN A 68 -13.59 -3.55 -12.19
C GLN A 68 -12.13 -3.76 -11.77
N ALA A 69 -11.31 -2.71 -11.72
CA ALA A 69 -9.95 -2.80 -11.19
C ALA A 69 -9.95 -3.24 -9.72
N GLY A 70 -10.82 -2.67 -8.88
CA GLY A 70 -10.97 -3.07 -7.48
C GLY A 70 -11.52 -4.49 -7.28
N LEU A 71 -12.39 -4.97 -8.17
CA LEU A 71 -12.87 -6.37 -8.15
C LEU A 71 -11.84 -7.36 -8.69
N ASN A 72 -11.04 -6.99 -9.68
CA ASN A 72 -9.98 -7.84 -10.20
C ASN A 72 -8.84 -8.00 -9.18
N GLU A 73 -8.60 -6.98 -8.34
CA GLU A 73 -7.66 -7.07 -7.22
C GLU A 73 -8.15 -8.01 -6.10
N SER A 74 -9.47 -8.15 -5.91
CA SER A 74 -10.06 -9.03 -4.90
C SER A 74 -10.29 -10.49 -5.36
N LEU A 75 -10.14 -10.77 -6.65
CA LEU A 75 -10.35 -12.10 -7.27
C LEU A 75 -9.07 -12.78 -7.76
N GLN A 76 -7.91 -12.15 -7.62
CA GLN A 76 -6.65 -12.90 -7.70
C GLN A 76 -6.64 -13.90 -6.54
N PRO A 77 -6.26 -15.18 -6.75
CA PRO A 77 -5.96 -16.05 -5.63
C PRO A 77 -4.92 -15.32 -4.79
N GLU A 78 -5.31 -14.89 -3.58
CA GLU A 78 -4.45 -14.19 -2.64
C GLU A 78 -3.17 -15.01 -2.59
N LYS A 79 -2.09 -14.49 -3.19
CA LYS A 79 -0.81 -15.18 -3.16
C LYS A 79 -0.49 -15.29 -1.68
N LYS A 80 -0.68 -16.48 -1.12
CA LYS A 80 -0.63 -16.69 0.32
C LYS A 80 0.80 -16.43 0.73
N LEU A 81 1.04 -15.18 1.12
CA LEU A 81 2.32 -14.67 1.57
C LEU A 81 2.80 -15.66 2.62
N TYR A 82 3.95 -16.31 2.38
CA TYR A 82 4.47 -17.27 3.34
C TYR A 82 4.53 -16.60 4.70
N GLU A 83 3.84 -17.14 5.70
CA GLU A 83 4.00 -16.78 7.11
C GLU A 83 4.07 -18.08 7.93
N PRO A 84 5.00 -18.17 8.90
CA PRO A 84 5.04 -19.31 9.80
C PRO A 84 3.79 -19.32 10.68
N THR A 85 3.32 -20.52 11.03
CA THR A 85 2.21 -20.71 11.97
C THR A 85 2.53 -19.98 13.28
N PRO A 86 1.63 -19.11 13.77
CA PRO A 86 1.87 -18.38 15.00
C PRO A 86 2.03 -19.29 16.22
N VAL A 87 2.99 -18.96 17.08
CA VAL A 87 3.25 -19.63 18.36
C VAL A 87 3.38 -18.59 19.47
N VAL A 88 3.25 -19.02 20.72
CA VAL A 88 3.55 -18.17 21.89
C VAL A 88 5.05 -18.29 22.19
N SER A 89 5.80 -17.21 22.06
CA SER A 89 7.23 -17.22 22.37
C SER A 89 7.49 -17.19 23.88
N GLN A 90 8.72 -17.55 24.26
CA GLN A 90 9.19 -17.43 25.64
C GLN A 90 9.21 -15.97 26.15
N PHE A 91 9.14 -14.98 25.26
CA PHE A 91 9.23 -13.56 25.62
C PHE A 91 7.86 -12.94 25.92
N SER A 92 6.76 -13.58 25.53
CA SER A 92 5.42 -12.98 25.50
C SER A 92 4.83 -12.69 26.86
N ALA A 93 5.29 -13.40 27.89
CA ALA A 93 4.91 -13.13 29.27
C ALA A 93 5.45 -11.77 29.77
N ALA A 94 6.60 -11.34 29.26
CA ALA A 94 7.24 -10.08 29.67
C ALA A 94 7.02 -8.94 28.68
N ILE A 95 6.91 -9.26 27.38
CA ILE A 95 6.87 -8.27 26.30
C ILE A 95 5.56 -8.42 25.51
N PRO A 96 4.57 -7.56 25.77
CA PRO A 96 3.27 -7.66 25.10
C PRO A 96 3.37 -7.53 23.58
N ASN A 97 2.57 -8.34 22.86
CA ASN A 97 2.49 -8.33 21.39
C ASN A 97 3.81 -8.65 20.65
N ILE A 98 4.81 -9.22 21.33
CA ILE A 98 6.07 -9.61 20.70
C ILE A 98 5.87 -10.73 19.66
N ASP A 99 4.83 -11.55 19.81
CA ASP A 99 4.53 -12.63 18.86
C ASP A 99 3.77 -12.21 17.61
N LYS A 100 3.51 -10.91 17.38
CA LYS A 100 2.65 -10.47 16.25
C LYS A 100 3.45 -9.93 15.06
N GLY A 101 3.51 -10.69 13.97
CA GLY A 101 4.22 -10.32 12.75
C GLY A 101 5.74 -10.51 12.88
N LEU A 102 6.48 -9.88 11.96
CA LEU A 102 7.94 -9.91 11.95
C LEU A 102 8.53 -8.88 12.94
N LYS A 103 9.39 -9.33 13.85
CA LYS A 103 10.02 -8.54 14.90
C LYS A 103 11.53 -8.67 14.89
N LEU A 104 12.17 -7.63 15.42
CA LEU A 104 13.54 -7.67 15.89
C LEU A 104 13.54 -7.30 17.37
N LEU A 105 13.71 -8.28 18.26
CA LEU A 105 13.80 -8.07 19.69
C LEU A 105 15.26 -7.93 20.10
N CYS A 106 15.63 -6.80 20.67
CA CYS A 106 17.00 -6.50 21.09
C CYS A 106 17.10 -6.49 22.61
N PHE A 107 18.18 -7.08 23.13
CA PHE A 107 18.52 -7.10 24.55
C PHE A 107 19.83 -6.34 24.73
N PHE A 108 19.74 -5.11 25.22
CA PHE A 108 20.86 -4.17 25.25
C PHE A 108 21.07 -3.56 26.63
N SER A 109 22.32 -3.20 26.93
CA SER A 109 22.63 -2.21 27.95
C SER A 109 22.77 -0.83 27.26
N PRO A 110 22.13 0.23 27.78
CA PRO A 110 22.12 1.55 27.12
C PRO A 110 23.51 2.23 27.10
N THR A 111 24.39 1.88 28.04
CA THR A 111 25.75 2.44 28.17
C THR A 111 26.84 1.60 27.50
N CYS A 112 26.49 0.43 26.93
CA CYS A 112 27.45 -0.46 26.28
C CYS A 112 27.73 -0.07 24.81
N ASP A 113 28.98 0.25 24.49
CA ASP A 113 29.42 0.62 23.13
C ASP A 113 29.07 -0.44 22.07
N HIS A 114 29.19 -1.73 22.40
CA HIS A 114 28.82 -2.81 21.47
C HIS A 114 27.31 -2.82 21.19
N CYS A 115 26.47 -2.53 22.20
CA CYS A 115 25.02 -2.43 22.03
C CYS A 115 24.62 -1.20 21.21
N GLN A 116 25.27 -0.06 21.46
CA GLN A 116 25.07 1.16 20.67
C GLN A 116 25.50 0.97 19.21
N GLY A 117 26.63 0.28 18.99
CA GLY A 117 27.09 -0.12 17.66
C GLY A 117 26.09 -1.01 16.92
N ALA A 118 25.60 -2.06 17.59
CA ALA A 118 24.56 -2.93 17.04
C ALA A 118 23.27 -2.15 16.72
N GLY A 119 22.85 -1.23 17.59
CA GLY A 119 21.71 -0.35 17.36
C GLY A 119 21.86 0.53 16.10
N LYS A 120 23.03 1.16 15.89
CA LYS A 120 23.33 1.92 14.67
C LYS A 120 23.24 1.05 13.42
N ASP A 121 23.78 -0.17 13.48
CA ASP A 121 23.71 -1.10 12.35
C ASP A 121 22.29 -1.55 12.05
N ILE A 122 21.49 -1.85 13.07
CA ILE A 122 20.08 -2.17 12.92
C ILE A 122 19.31 -1.04 12.23
N VAL A 123 19.51 0.21 12.65
CA VAL A 123 18.91 1.40 12.00
C VAL A 123 19.28 1.43 10.52
N SER A 124 20.57 1.24 10.20
CA SER A 124 21.09 1.24 8.84
C SER A 124 20.49 0.11 7.98
N VAL A 125 20.42 -1.11 8.52
CA VAL A 125 19.89 -2.29 7.82
C VAL A 125 18.39 -2.16 7.57
N ILE A 126 17.62 -1.80 8.60
CA ILE A 126 16.16 -1.65 8.48
C ILE A 126 15.80 -0.52 7.53
N ALA A 127 16.55 0.58 7.50
CA ALA A 127 16.31 1.67 6.54
C ALA A 127 16.39 1.18 5.09
N LYS A 128 17.33 0.26 4.78
CA LYS A 128 17.61 -0.24 3.43
C LYS A 128 16.87 -1.52 3.04
N SER A 129 16.36 -2.28 3.99
CA SER A 129 15.69 -3.56 3.74
C SER A 129 14.29 -3.37 3.16
N ASN A 130 13.86 -4.22 2.21
CA ASN A 130 12.46 -4.26 1.75
C ASN A 130 11.53 -4.86 2.80
N VAL A 131 12.07 -5.73 3.65
CA VAL A 131 11.38 -6.33 4.80
C VAL A 131 11.66 -5.48 6.03
N LYS A 132 10.62 -4.92 6.65
CA LYS A 132 10.72 -4.00 7.79
C LYS A 132 10.24 -4.67 9.09
N PRO A 133 11.10 -5.44 9.79
CA PRO A 133 10.73 -5.95 11.11
C PRO A 133 10.46 -4.79 12.07
N LYS A 134 9.43 -4.92 12.91
CA LYS A 134 9.21 -3.96 14.00
C LYS A 134 10.23 -4.22 15.09
N VAL A 135 11.03 -3.21 15.42
CA VAL A 135 12.06 -3.31 16.47
C VAL A 135 11.44 -3.06 17.84
N HIS A 136 11.83 -3.88 18.81
CA HIS A 136 11.59 -3.65 20.23
C HIS A 136 12.89 -3.83 20.99
N ILE A 137 13.22 -2.93 21.91
CA ILE A 137 14.44 -3.01 22.72
C ILE A 137 14.07 -3.24 24.19
N ALA A 138 14.51 -4.36 24.75
CA ALA A 138 14.59 -4.56 26.18
C ALA A 138 15.94 -4.02 26.66
N PHE A 139 15.91 -2.97 27.49
CA PHE A 139 17.10 -2.41 28.13
C PHE A 139 17.32 -3.02 29.51
N GLN A 140 18.59 -3.26 29.83
CA GLN A 140 19.05 -3.62 31.17
C GLN A 140 19.36 -2.34 31.96
N GLU A 141 18.59 -2.07 33.02
CA GLU A 141 18.78 -0.96 33.97
C GLU A 141 18.94 0.43 33.31
N GLU A 142 19.36 1.44 34.09
CA GLU A 142 19.73 2.79 33.64
C GLU A 142 18.70 3.48 32.70
N PRO A 143 17.42 3.62 33.11
CA PRO A 143 16.39 4.26 32.29
C PRO A 143 16.74 5.70 31.87
N GLU A 144 17.53 6.41 32.68
CA GLU A 144 18.05 7.75 32.40
C GLU A 144 19.02 7.82 31.21
N GLU A 145 19.67 6.72 30.85
CA GLU A 145 20.63 6.65 29.74
C GLU A 145 19.96 6.25 28.41
N VAL A 146 18.72 5.75 28.44
CA VAL A 146 17.95 5.36 27.24
C VAL A 146 17.81 6.51 26.23
N PRO A 147 17.50 7.77 26.62
CA PRO A 147 17.47 8.89 25.67
C PRO A 147 18.82 9.12 24.97
N ASN A 148 19.93 8.97 25.70
CA ASN A 148 21.27 9.13 25.15
C ASN A 148 21.60 7.98 24.17
N PHE A 149 21.23 6.74 24.50
CA PHE A 149 21.34 5.61 23.59
C PHE A 149 20.62 5.89 22.25
N PHE A 150 19.38 6.38 22.29
CA PHE A 150 18.63 6.68 21.07
C PHE A 150 19.21 7.84 20.27
N LYS A 151 19.76 8.85 20.95
CA LYS A 151 20.53 9.93 20.31
C LYS A 151 21.76 9.37 19.57
N ILE A 152 22.48 8.44 20.17
CA ILE A 152 23.67 7.81 19.59
C ILE A 152 23.31 6.97 18.35
N ILE A 153 22.23 6.17 18.43
CA ILE A 153 21.83 5.31 17.30
C ILE A 153 21.04 6.05 16.22
N GLY A 154 20.57 7.28 16.52
CA GLY A 154 19.91 8.19 15.59
C GLY A 154 18.45 7.84 15.29
N ARG A 155 17.82 6.98 16.10
CA ARG A 155 16.41 6.59 15.95
C ARG A 155 15.84 6.01 17.23
N GLU A 156 14.65 6.46 17.61
CA GLU A 156 13.89 5.85 18.70
C GLU A 156 13.11 4.62 18.23
N PHE A 157 13.05 3.61 19.11
CA PHE A 157 12.27 2.39 18.93
C PHE A 157 11.36 2.16 20.14
N ASN A 158 10.36 1.31 19.97
CA ASN A 158 9.58 0.81 21.11
C ASN A 158 10.53 0.09 22.06
N HIS A 159 10.43 0.36 23.36
CA HIS A 159 11.33 -0.20 24.34
C HIS A 159 10.66 -0.42 25.70
N GLN A 160 11.32 -1.23 26.51
CA GLN A 160 11.04 -1.43 27.93
C GLN A 160 12.37 -1.48 28.69
N VAL A 161 12.39 -0.95 29.90
CA VAL A 161 13.54 -1.04 30.80
C VAL A 161 13.23 -2.07 31.86
N PHE A 162 14.13 -3.02 32.07
CA PHE A 162 14.01 -4.07 33.07
C PHE A 162 15.08 -3.90 34.15
N GLU A 163 14.74 -4.25 35.39
CA GLU A 163 15.76 -4.49 36.43
C GLU A 163 16.59 -5.73 36.07
N ILE A 164 17.86 -5.77 36.49
CA ILE A 164 18.82 -6.79 36.04
C ILE A 164 18.32 -8.24 36.14
N ARG A 165 17.65 -8.62 37.23
CA ARG A 165 17.16 -10.01 37.41
C ARG A 165 16.02 -10.30 36.45
N GLN A 166 15.14 -9.35 36.22
CA GLN A 166 14.06 -9.50 35.25
C GLN A 166 14.62 -9.58 33.83
N PHE A 167 15.59 -8.70 33.51
CA PHE A 167 16.28 -8.71 32.23
C PHE A 167 16.90 -10.08 31.97
N MET A 168 17.72 -10.60 32.89
CA MET A 168 18.37 -11.89 32.73
C MET A 168 17.39 -13.06 32.71
N LYS A 169 16.26 -12.97 33.42
CA LYS A 169 15.19 -13.99 33.37
C LYS A 169 14.53 -14.05 31.98
N VAL A 170 14.33 -12.90 31.33
CA VAL A 170 13.71 -12.83 30.00
C VAL A 170 14.74 -13.15 28.91
N PHE A 171 15.95 -12.61 29.03
CA PHE A 171 17.01 -12.78 28.05
C PHE A 171 17.60 -14.19 28.07
N GLY A 172 17.76 -14.77 29.26
CA GLY A 172 18.41 -16.06 29.51
C GLY A 172 19.73 -15.88 30.26
N LEU A 173 19.93 -16.64 31.34
CA LEU A 173 21.06 -16.48 32.27
C LEU A 173 22.44 -16.71 31.64
N THR A 174 22.51 -17.43 30.53
CA THR A 174 23.74 -17.79 29.83
C THR A 174 23.99 -16.93 28.58
N ASN A 175 23.15 -15.92 28.35
CA ASN A 175 23.22 -15.10 27.15
C ASN A 175 23.94 -13.78 27.44
N ASP A 176 24.70 -13.32 26.46
CA ASP A 176 25.52 -12.11 26.54
C ASP A 176 25.01 -11.03 25.59
N VAL A 177 25.00 -9.78 26.07
CA VAL A 177 24.69 -8.62 25.24
C VAL A 177 25.84 -8.29 24.28
N PRO A 178 25.57 -7.72 23.09
CA PRO A 178 24.26 -7.42 22.53
C PRO A 178 23.50 -8.68 22.09
N GLY A 179 22.25 -8.82 22.56
CA GLY A 179 21.32 -9.85 22.09
C GLY A 179 20.41 -9.30 20.99
N VAL A 180 20.27 -10.01 19.87
CA VAL A 180 19.35 -9.65 18.79
C VAL A 180 18.59 -10.89 18.32
N VAL A 181 17.28 -10.88 18.46
CA VAL A 181 16.39 -12.00 18.10
C VAL A 181 15.50 -11.58 16.94
N LEU A 182 15.68 -12.23 15.79
CA LEU A 182 14.77 -12.10 14.65
C LEU A 182 13.65 -13.10 14.82
N MET A 183 12.41 -12.61 14.89
CA MET A 183 11.24 -13.43 15.17
C MET A 183 10.11 -13.18 14.19
N TRP A 184 9.27 -14.18 13.95
CA TRP A 184 8.07 -14.05 13.14
C TRP A 184 6.92 -14.85 13.72
N ASN A 185 5.84 -14.16 14.07
CA ASN A 185 4.65 -14.76 14.64
C ASN A 185 4.98 -15.61 15.88
N GLY A 186 5.90 -15.11 16.73
CA GLY A 186 6.42 -15.79 17.93
C GLY A 186 7.50 -16.83 17.70
N ASN A 187 7.77 -17.23 16.45
CA ASN A 187 8.85 -18.17 16.14
C ASN A 187 10.20 -17.45 16.13
N ILE A 188 11.21 -17.99 16.80
CA ILE A 188 12.59 -17.51 16.71
C ILE A 188 13.19 -18.01 15.39
N ILE A 189 13.55 -17.10 14.51
CA ILE A 189 14.22 -17.40 13.23
C ILE A 189 15.74 -17.41 13.45
N LYS A 190 16.23 -16.40 14.17
CA LYS A 190 17.64 -16.26 14.48
C LYS A 190 17.82 -15.60 15.83
N PHE A 191 18.85 -16.03 16.56
CA PHE A 191 19.28 -15.41 17.80
C PHE A 191 20.79 -15.15 17.72
N TYR A 192 21.15 -13.88 17.76
CA TYR A 192 22.52 -13.39 17.88
C TYR A 192 22.80 -12.96 19.32
N GLN A 193 24.00 -13.25 19.82
CA GLN A 193 24.39 -12.87 21.17
C GLN A 193 25.92 -12.83 21.35
N GLY A 194 26.38 -12.00 22.28
CA GLY A 194 27.77 -11.87 22.68
C GLY A 194 28.73 -11.47 21.55
N SER A 195 30.02 -11.79 21.76
CA SER A 195 31.14 -11.48 20.85
C SER A 195 31.78 -12.71 20.18
N GLY A 196 31.27 -13.92 20.46
CA GLY A 196 31.74 -15.18 19.87
C GLY A 196 31.09 -15.51 18.51
N ASP A 197 30.99 -16.80 18.19
CA ASP A 197 30.45 -17.26 16.88
C ASP A 197 28.99 -16.82 16.63
N ALA A 198 28.22 -16.75 17.72
CA ALA A 198 26.84 -16.27 17.72
C ALA A 198 26.71 -14.74 17.66
N ALA A 199 27.83 -13.99 17.63
CA ALA A 199 27.82 -12.54 17.65
C ALA A 199 26.98 -11.95 16.52
N PHE A 200 26.31 -10.86 16.87
CA PHE A 200 25.59 -10.04 15.92
C PHE A 200 26.57 -9.44 14.91
N SER A 201 26.20 -9.50 13.63
CA SER A 201 26.82 -8.65 12.61
C SER A 201 25.78 -8.18 11.61
N LYS A 202 26.02 -7.00 11.08
CA LYS A 202 25.18 -6.36 10.06
C LYS A 202 24.91 -7.27 8.86
N ASP A 203 25.94 -7.94 8.36
CA ASP A 203 25.85 -8.77 7.16
C ASP A 203 25.01 -10.03 7.39
N LYS A 204 25.12 -10.65 8.57
CA LYS A 204 24.29 -11.80 8.94
C LYS A 204 22.81 -11.39 8.98
N LEU A 205 22.48 -10.24 9.58
CA LEU A 205 21.10 -9.74 9.61
C LEU A 205 20.57 -9.42 8.21
N ILE A 206 21.37 -8.77 7.34
CA ILE A 206 20.98 -8.49 5.95
C ILE A 206 20.65 -9.79 5.22
N LYS A 207 21.48 -10.82 5.39
CA LYS A 207 21.26 -12.13 4.76
C LYS A 207 19.93 -12.74 5.21
N ASP A 208 19.67 -12.78 6.51
CA ASP A 208 18.44 -13.36 7.06
C ASP A 208 17.18 -12.62 6.57
N LEU A 209 17.22 -11.29 6.52
CA LEU A 209 16.09 -10.49 6.01
C LEU A 209 15.85 -10.73 4.52
N LYS A 210 16.91 -10.89 3.71
CA LYS A 210 16.78 -11.26 2.30
C LYS A 210 16.20 -12.66 2.12
N ASP A 211 16.54 -13.60 2.99
CA ASP A 211 15.99 -14.95 2.92
C ASP A 211 14.50 -14.98 3.30
N ILE A 212 14.08 -14.14 4.25
CA ILE A 212 12.65 -13.88 4.52
C ILE A 212 11.98 -13.24 3.31
N GLU A 213 12.59 -12.22 2.70
CA GLU A 213 12.05 -11.54 1.50
C GLU A 213 11.80 -12.53 0.36
N LYS A 214 12.72 -13.49 0.14
CA LYS A 214 12.53 -14.54 -0.85
C LYS A 214 11.34 -15.44 -0.53
N LYS A 215 11.17 -15.84 0.73
CA LYS A 215 10.02 -16.66 1.16
C LYS A 215 8.69 -15.94 0.96
N LEU A 216 8.64 -14.64 1.24
CA LEU A 216 7.47 -13.79 0.98
C LEU A 216 7.12 -13.71 -0.52
N LYS A 217 8.10 -13.91 -1.41
CA LYS A 217 7.90 -13.87 -2.87
C LYS A 217 7.59 -15.24 -3.47
N GLN A 218 7.52 -16.31 -2.69
CA GLN A 218 7.07 -17.63 -3.14
C GLN A 218 5.56 -17.71 -3.04
#